data_AF-A4RY75-F1
#
_entry.id   AF-A4RY75-F1
#
_cell.length_a   1.000
_cell.length_b   1.000
_cell.length_c   1.000
_cell.angle_alpha   90.00
_cell.angle_beta   90.00
_cell.angle_gamma   90.00
#
_symmetry.space_group_name_H-M   'P 1'
#
loop_
_entity.id
_entity.type
_entity.pdbx_description
1 polymer ?
#
loop_
_entity_poly.entity_id
_entity_poly.type
_entity_poly.pdbx_seq_one_letter_code
_entity_poly.pdbx_strand_id
1 'polypeptide(L)'
;MTAFFALTGVAVGATVLSQKAIEKNLEREIALAKANGIELDDLYYDFDLPGDAYPFGDAEGMDWVPKDWKPPKKGDARFLPSRMLGNVQLRNKMHDLSKRCSEKGIDISDLSVPFDAYEGEFDTNQKRMLEMRKRLGI
;
A
#
# COMPACT_ATOMS: atom_id res chain seq x y z
N MET A 1 -27.22 15.31 32.56
CA MET A 1 -25.98 14.58 32.26
C MET A 1 -26.20 13.82 30.94
N THR A 2 -26.10 14.50 29.80
CA THR A 2 -26.52 13.93 28.48
C THR A 2 -25.67 14.41 27.29
N ALA A 3 -24.50 15.01 27.53
CA ALA A 3 -23.63 15.53 26.46
C ALA A 3 -22.40 14.66 26.16
N PHE A 4 -22.05 13.70 27.01
CA PHE A 4 -20.82 12.89 26.85
C PHE A 4 -20.96 11.64 25.99
N PHE A 5 -22.18 11.12 25.78
CA PHE A 5 -22.42 9.92 24.95
C PHE A 5 -22.64 10.24 23.46
N ALA A 6 -22.99 11.49 23.11
CA ALA A 6 -23.23 11.86 21.71
C ALA A 6 -21.93 12.12 20.92
N LEU A 7 -20.87 12.60 21.58
CA LEU A 7 -19.58 12.90 20.94
C LEU A 7 -18.77 11.64 20.61
N THR A 8 -18.86 10.60 21.44
CA THR A 8 -18.14 9.34 21.21
C THR A 8 -18.72 8.53 20.05
N GLY A 9 -20.05 8.52 19.87
CA GLY A 9 -20.70 7.85 18.74
C GLY A 9 -20.38 8.46 17.37
N VAL A 10 -20.26 9.79 17.29
CA VAL A 10 -19.94 10.50 16.03
C VAL A 10 -18.49 10.28 15.61
N ALA A 11 -17.54 10.28 16.56
CA ALA A 11 -16.13 10.05 16.26
C ALA A 11 -15.83 8.61 15.82
N VAL A 12 -16.49 7.60 16.45
CA VAL A 12 -16.38 6.20 16.04
C VAL A 12 -17.08 5.96 14.69
N GLY A 13 -18.22 6.60 14.44
CA GLY A 13 -18.90 6.51 13.14
C GLY A 13 -18.09 7.11 11.98
N ALA A 14 -17.43 8.25 12.18
CA ALA A 14 -16.61 8.92 11.16
C ALA A 14 -15.33 8.13 10.81
N THR A 15 -14.72 7.46 11.78
CA THR A 15 -13.53 6.62 11.58
C THR A 15 -13.84 5.32 10.86
N VAL A 16 -14.98 4.69 11.13
CA VAL A 16 -15.43 3.49 10.38
C VAL A 16 -15.80 3.83 8.93
N LEU A 17 -16.43 4.99 8.69
CA LEU A 17 -16.74 5.46 7.34
C LEU A 17 -15.48 5.77 6.53
N SER A 18 -14.47 6.38 7.15
CA SER A 18 -13.19 6.66 6.48
C SER A 18 -12.42 5.38 6.16
N GLN A 19 -12.44 4.39 7.06
CA GLN A 19 -11.82 3.09 6.81
C GLN A 19 -12.49 2.34 5.66
N LYS A 20 -13.82 2.26 5.63
CA LYS A 20 -14.56 1.65 4.50
C LYS A 20 -14.27 2.35 3.17
N ALA A 21 -14.11 3.68 3.18
CA ALA A 21 -13.73 4.42 1.99
C ALA A 21 -12.30 4.08 1.51
N ILE A 22 -11.36 3.90 2.45
CA ILE A 22 -10.00 3.43 2.15
C ILE A 22 -10.02 2.03 1.55
N GLU A 23 -10.77 1.10 2.16
CA GLU A 23 -10.90 -0.29 1.69
C GLU A 23 -11.51 -0.34 0.28
N LYS A 24 -12.59 0.40 0.03
CA LYS A 24 -13.20 0.49 -1.31
C LYS A 24 -12.23 1.07 -2.35
N ASN A 25 -11.45 2.09 -1.99
CA ASN A 25 -10.44 2.64 -2.87
C ASN A 25 -9.31 1.64 -3.12
N LEU A 26 -8.89 0.89 -2.10
CA LEU A 26 -7.87 -0.14 -2.21
C LEU A 26 -8.32 -1.24 -3.18
N GLU A 27 -9.55 -1.74 -3.05
CA GLU A 27 -10.12 -2.72 -3.97
C GLU A 27 -10.09 -2.24 -5.43
N ARG A 28 -10.47 -0.98 -5.67
CA ARG A 28 -10.43 -0.38 -7.00
C ARG A 28 -9.00 -0.31 -7.56
N GLU A 29 -8.04 0.12 -6.75
CA GLU A 29 -6.64 0.24 -7.17
C GLU A 29 -5.99 -1.13 -7.40
N ILE A 30 -6.35 -2.15 -6.61
CA ILE A 30 -5.93 -3.55 -6.83
C ILE A 30 -6.49 -4.06 -8.15
N ALA A 31 -7.78 -3.81 -8.44
CA ALA A 31 -8.38 -4.20 -9.70
C ALA A 31 -7.69 -3.55 -10.91
N LEU A 32 -7.35 -2.26 -10.78
CA LEU A 32 -6.60 -1.53 -11.81
C LEU A 32 -5.19 -2.11 -12.00
N ALA A 33 -4.48 -2.41 -10.91
CA ALA A 33 -3.15 -3.02 -10.96
C ALA A 33 -3.19 -4.37 -11.66
N LYS A 34 -4.16 -5.23 -11.33
CA LYS A 34 -4.37 -6.52 -11.99
C LYS A 34 -4.66 -6.37 -13.49
N ALA A 35 -5.52 -5.42 -13.87
CA ALA A 35 -5.83 -5.15 -15.28
C ALA A 35 -4.61 -4.66 -16.07
N ASN A 36 -3.69 -3.96 -15.41
CA ASN A 36 -2.41 -3.50 -15.98
C ASN A 36 -1.30 -4.56 -15.92
N GLY A 37 -1.54 -5.77 -15.39
CA GLY A 37 -0.52 -6.80 -15.22
C GLY A 37 0.55 -6.47 -14.17
N ILE A 38 0.25 -5.59 -13.22
CA ILE A 38 1.16 -5.23 -12.13
C ILE A 38 1.06 -6.28 -11.02
N GLU A 39 2.18 -6.92 -10.71
CA GLU A 39 2.29 -7.90 -9.62
C GLU A 39 2.21 -7.19 -8.26
N LEU A 40 1.48 -7.80 -7.31
CA LEU A 40 1.27 -7.27 -5.96
C LEU A 40 1.58 -8.31 -4.87
N ASP A 41 2.08 -9.49 -5.24
CA ASP A 41 2.19 -10.65 -4.35
C ASP A 41 3.15 -10.39 -3.18
N ASP A 42 4.17 -9.55 -3.39
CA ASP A 42 5.09 -9.09 -2.35
C ASP A 42 4.42 -8.26 -1.24
N LEU A 43 3.21 -7.74 -1.48
CA LEU A 43 2.40 -7.04 -0.48
C LEU A 43 1.61 -8.00 0.43
N TYR A 44 1.67 -9.31 0.16
CA TYR A 44 0.97 -10.36 0.90
C TYR A 44 1.96 -11.38 1.47
N TYR A 45 1.62 -12.01 2.59
CA TYR A 45 2.45 -13.09 3.13
C TYR A 45 2.43 -14.30 2.19
N ASP A 46 3.59 -14.86 1.92
CA ASP A 46 3.81 -16.01 1.01
C ASP A 46 3.81 -17.36 1.74
N PHE A 47 3.96 -17.33 3.07
CA PHE A 47 3.88 -18.45 4.00
C PHE A 47 3.16 -18.06 5.30
N ASP A 48 2.74 -19.05 6.07
CA ASP A 48 2.15 -18.84 7.40
C ASP A 48 3.25 -18.46 8.39
N LEU A 49 3.10 -17.32 9.07
CA LEU A 49 4.04 -16.93 10.11
C LEU A 49 3.68 -17.63 11.42
N PRO A 50 4.67 -18.25 12.09
CA PRO A 50 4.42 -18.83 13.40
C PRO A 50 4.18 -17.70 14.41
N GLY A 51 3.29 -17.93 15.38
CA GLY A 51 2.85 -16.89 16.32
C GLY A 51 3.99 -16.29 17.16
N ASP A 52 5.03 -17.08 17.41
CA ASP A 52 6.25 -16.70 18.13
C ASP A 52 7.15 -15.70 17.39
N ALA A 53 6.96 -15.51 16.07
CA ALA A 53 7.78 -14.61 15.25
C ALA A 53 7.40 -13.12 15.36
N TYR A 54 6.31 -12.78 16.06
CA TYR A 54 5.85 -11.40 16.25
C TYR A 54 6.25 -10.87 17.64
N PRO A 55 6.37 -9.54 17.87
CA PRO A 55 6.58 -8.97 19.22
C PRO A 55 5.49 -9.35 20.24
N PHE A 56 4.40 -9.96 19.78
CA PHE A 56 3.30 -10.46 20.59
C PHE A 56 3.28 -11.99 20.73
N GLY A 57 4.23 -12.71 20.12
CA GLY A 57 4.56 -14.11 20.40
C GLY A 57 3.39 -15.08 20.62
N ASP A 58 3.59 -15.97 21.61
CA ASP A 58 2.58 -16.85 22.20
C ASP A 58 1.65 -16.14 23.19
N ALA A 59 1.61 -14.80 23.18
CA ALA A 59 0.80 -14.00 24.11
C ALA A 59 -0.70 -14.02 23.79
N GLU A 60 -1.15 -14.99 22.99
CA GLU A 60 -2.56 -15.30 22.78
C GLU A 60 -3.24 -15.49 24.15
N GLY A 61 -4.16 -14.58 24.49
CA GLY A 61 -4.85 -14.58 25.80
C GLY A 61 -4.27 -13.64 26.86
N MET A 62 -3.21 -12.87 26.55
CA MET A 62 -2.74 -11.79 27.43
C MET A 62 -3.62 -10.54 27.29
N ASP A 63 -3.88 -9.86 28.41
CA ASP A 63 -4.79 -8.68 28.47
C ASP A 63 -4.37 -7.50 27.57
N TRP A 64 -3.10 -7.46 27.16
CA TRP A 64 -2.55 -6.41 26.30
C TRP A 64 -2.55 -6.77 24.80
N VAL A 65 -2.87 -8.02 24.44
CA VAL A 65 -3.04 -8.45 23.04
C VAL A 65 -4.46 -8.14 22.59
N PRO A 66 -4.66 -7.49 21.42
CA PRO A 66 -5.99 -7.31 20.86
C PRO A 66 -6.74 -8.64 20.73
N LYS A 67 -8.00 -8.70 21.16
CA LYS A 67 -8.80 -9.94 21.19
C LYS A 67 -9.01 -10.60 19.82
N ASP A 68 -8.87 -9.83 18.76
CA ASP A 68 -8.99 -10.23 17.37
C ASP A 68 -7.64 -10.49 16.68
N TRP A 69 -6.54 -10.39 17.44
CA TRP A 69 -5.22 -10.70 16.93
C TRP A 69 -5.11 -12.20 16.59
N LYS A 70 -4.50 -12.50 15.45
CA LYS A 70 -4.18 -13.83 14.98
C LYS A 70 -2.83 -13.80 14.27
N PRO A 71 -2.04 -14.88 14.32
CA PRO A 71 -0.85 -15.01 13.49
C PRO A 71 -1.20 -14.81 12.00
N PRO A 72 -0.44 -14.00 11.25
CA PRO A 72 -0.68 -13.81 9.82
C PRO A 72 -0.54 -15.12 9.05
N LYS A 73 -1.50 -15.39 8.18
CA LYS A 73 -1.50 -16.53 7.27
C LYS A 73 -1.03 -16.11 5.89
N LYS A 74 -0.63 -17.10 5.10
CA LYS A 74 -0.40 -16.92 3.67
C LYS A 74 -1.61 -16.25 3.01
N GLY A 75 -1.34 -15.21 2.22
CA GLY A 75 -2.36 -14.40 1.56
C GLY A 75 -2.91 -13.25 2.42
N ASP A 76 -2.59 -13.18 3.71
CA ASP A 76 -2.90 -12.00 4.52
C ASP A 76 -2.06 -10.80 4.04
N ALA A 77 -2.64 -9.60 4.08
CA ALA A 77 -1.94 -8.38 3.70
C ALA A 77 -0.83 -8.06 4.72
N ARG A 78 0.36 -7.70 4.23
CA ARG A 78 1.50 -7.30 5.08
C ARG A 78 1.31 -5.92 5.71
N PHE A 79 0.41 -5.10 5.16
CA PHE A 79 0.21 -3.71 5.57
C PHE A 79 -1.26 -3.40 5.86
N LEU A 80 -1.48 -2.40 6.71
CA LEU A 80 -2.81 -1.81 6.92
C LEU A 80 -3.39 -1.27 5.60
N PRO A 81 -4.73 -1.21 5.44
CA PRO A 81 -5.38 -0.78 4.21
C PRO A 81 -4.89 0.56 3.65
N SER A 82 -4.59 1.54 4.52
CA SER A 82 -4.05 2.85 4.11
C SER A 82 -2.67 2.75 3.46
N ARG A 83 -1.77 1.95 4.05
CA ARG A 83 -0.42 1.73 3.53
C ARG A 83 -0.44 0.82 2.30
N MET A 84 -1.32 -0.19 2.27
CA MET A 84 -1.60 -0.96 1.06
C MET A 84 -2.02 -0.03 -0.09
N LEU A 85 -3.00 0.83 0.16
CA LEU A 85 -3.52 1.77 -0.85
C LEU A 85 -2.41 2.65 -1.42
N GLY A 86 -1.57 3.22 -0.55
CA GLY A 86 -0.44 4.04 -0.99
C GLY A 86 0.55 3.29 -1.89
N ASN A 87 0.87 2.03 -1.57
CA ASN A 87 1.78 1.21 -2.37
C ASN A 87 1.17 0.83 -3.73
N VAL A 88 -0.10 0.41 -3.76
CA VAL A 88 -0.78 0.04 -5.01
C VAL A 88 -0.94 1.26 -5.92
N GLN A 89 -1.35 2.41 -5.38
CA GLN A 89 -1.46 3.66 -6.14
C GLN A 89 -0.12 4.11 -6.73
N LEU A 90 0.97 3.94 -5.98
CA LEU A 90 2.31 4.28 -6.45
C LEU A 90 2.68 3.44 -7.69
N ARG A 91 2.43 2.13 -7.65
CA ARG A 91 2.70 1.22 -8.77
C ARG A 91 1.85 1.56 -9.99
N ASN A 92 0.54 1.78 -9.80
CA ASN A 92 -0.36 2.21 -10.88
C ASN A 92 0.11 3.51 -11.54
N LYS A 93 0.49 4.52 -10.75
CA LYS A 93 1.00 5.81 -11.26
C LYS A 93 2.32 5.66 -12.02
N MET A 94 3.24 4.85 -11.51
CA MET A 94 4.52 4.60 -12.18
C MET A 94 4.30 3.89 -13.52
N HIS A 95 3.43 2.88 -13.54
CA HIS A 95 3.05 2.17 -14.76
C HIS A 95 2.42 3.12 -15.80
N ASP A 96 1.45 3.94 -15.40
CA ASP A 96 0.82 4.93 -16.29
C ASP A 96 1.84 5.92 -16.88
N LEU A 97 2.74 6.49 -16.06
CA LEU A 97 3.78 7.38 -16.55
C LEU A 97 4.74 6.67 -17.51
N SER A 98 5.19 5.47 -17.16
CA SER A 98 6.09 4.67 -17.99
C SER A 98 5.47 4.33 -19.35
N LYS A 99 4.18 3.95 -19.34
CA LYS A 99 3.41 3.70 -20.56
C LYS A 99 3.33 4.95 -21.43
N ARG A 100 3.01 6.13 -20.87
CA ARG A 100 2.97 7.40 -21.62
C ARG A 100 4.33 7.79 -22.18
N CYS A 101 5.41 7.59 -21.43
CA CYS A 101 6.76 7.82 -21.95
C CYS A 101 7.04 6.92 -23.14
N SER A 102 6.74 5.63 -23.03
CA SER A 102 6.89 4.66 -24.12
C SER A 102 6.07 5.04 -25.35
N GLU A 103 4.80 5.42 -25.19
CA GLU A 103 3.92 5.85 -26.29
C GLU A 103 4.43 7.10 -27.01
N LYS A 104 5.16 7.98 -26.32
CA LYS A 104 5.80 9.18 -26.88
C LYS A 104 7.25 8.96 -27.36
N GLY A 105 7.79 7.74 -27.23
CA GLY A 105 9.18 7.46 -27.56
C GLY A 105 10.21 8.15 -26.64
N ILE A 106 9.83 8.48 -25.41
CA ILE A 106 10.71 9.06 -24.40
C ILE A 106 11.46 7.91 -23.70
N ASP A 107 12.79 7.93 -23.78
CA ASP A 107 13.63 6.99 -23.04
C ASP A 107 13.56 7.26 -21.54
N ILE A 108 13.36 6.20 -20.77
CA ILE A 108 13.31 6.16 -19.30
C ILE A 108 14.08 4.94 -18.74
N SER A 109 14.94 4.33 -19.56
CA SER A 109 15.73 3.15 -19.18
C SER A 109 16.62 3.44 -17.96
N ASP A 110 17.13 4.67 -17.85
CA ASP A 110 17.90 5.18 -16.71
C ASP A 110 17.07 5.29 -15.40
N LEU A 111 15.74 5.38 -15.50
CA LEU A 111 14.82 5.42 -14.35
C LEU A 111 14.29 4.02 -13.99
N SER A 112 14.41 3.06 -14.92
CA SER A 112 13.81 1.73 -14.84
C SER A 112 14.80 0.68 -14.32
N VAL A 113 15.74 1.12 -13.47
CA VAL A 113 16.80 0.29 -12.88
C VAL A 113 16.37 -0.16 -11.48
N PRO A 114 16.64 -1.42 -11.07
CA PRO A 114 16.44 -1.86 -9.69
C PRO A 114 17.07 -0.89 -8.66
N PHE A 115 16.40 -0.67 -7.52
CA PHE A 115 16.85 0.32 -6.53
C PHE A 115 18.21 -0.02 -5.91
N ASP A 116 18.47 -1.30 -5.69
CA ASP A 116 19.72 -1.85 -5.21
C ASP A 116 20.89 -1.67 -6.18
N ALA A 117 20.61 -1.48 -7.46
CA ALA A 117 21.60 -1.27 -8.52
C ALA A 117 21.71 0.21 -8.95
N TYR A 118 20.99 1.14 -8.30
CA TYR A 118 20.91 2.53 -8.73
C TYR A 118 21.70 3.48 -7.81
N GLU A 119 22.77 4.07 -8.35
CA GLU A 119 23.66 5.00 -7.61
C GLU A 119 23.44 6.49 -7.96
N GLY A 120 22.39 6.82 -8.72
CA GLY A 120 22.12 8.17 -9.21
C GLY A 120 21.20 9.03 -8.33
N GLU A 121 20.73 10.15 -8.88
CA GLU A 121 19.87 11.10 -8.14
C GLU A 121 18.41 10.64 -7.96
N PHE A 122 17.91 9.72 -8.79
CA PHE A 122 16.54 9.17 -8.77
C PHE A 122 16.39 7.91 -7.89
N ASP A 123 16.94 7.96 -6.67
CA ASP A 123 16.96 6.92 -5.62
C ASP A 123 15.58 6.61 -4.98
N THR A 124 14.52 7.31 -5.40
CA THR A 124 13.14 7.06 -4.92
C THR A 124 12.15 7.06 -6.07
N ASN A 125 11.04 6.32 -5.89
CA ASN A 125 9.94 6.32 -6.85
C ASN A 125 9.38 7.72 -7.10
N GLN A 126 9.36 8.59 -6.07
CA GLN A 126 8.88 9.96 -6.22
C GLN A 126 9.76 10.78 -7.17
N LYS A 127 11.08 10.72 -7.00
CA LYS A 127 12.03 11.41 -7.89
C LYS A 127 11.96 10.87 -9.32
N ARG A 128 11.88 9.55 -9.50
CA ARG A 128 11.69 8.92 -10.82
C ARG A 128 10.41 9.40 -11.51
N MET A 129 9.28 9.42 -10.81
CA MET A 129 8.02 9.92 -11.36
C MET A 129 8.08 11.40 -11.71
N LEU A 130 8.75 12.23 -10.90
CA LEU A 130 8.92 13.66 -11.19
C LEU A 130 9.73 13.86 -12.48
N GLU A 131 10.80 13.09 -12.66
CA GLU A 131 11.59 13.15 -13.89
C GLU A 131 10.80 12.66 -15.11
N MET A 132 10.02 11.57 -14.99
CA MET A 132 9.12 11.12 -16.05
C MET A 132 8.12 12.21 -16.45
N ARG A 133 7.51 12.89 -15.48
CA ARG A 133 6.59 14.02 -15.73
C ARG A 133 7.28 15.17 -16.47
N LYS A 134 8.48 15.54 -16.02
CA LYS A 134 9.30 16.56 -16.68
C LYS A 134 9.58 16.20 -18.14
N ARG A 135 9.98 14.95 -18.43
CA ARG A 135 10.20 14.48 -19.81
C ARG A 135 8.91 14.46 -20.64
N LEU A 136 7.77 14.14 -20.01
CA LEU A 136 6.45 14.16 -20.64
C LEU A 136 5.90 15.56 -20.90
N GLY A 137 6.45 16.59 -20.25
CA GLY A 137 5.99 17.97 -20.29
C GLY A 137 4.70 18.22 -19.49
N ILE A 138 4.50 17.51 -18.37
CA ILE A 138 3.32 17.62 -17.49
C ILE A 138 3.68 17.95 -16.04
#